data_AF-A0A178LVJ4-F1
#
_entry.id   AF-A0A178LVJ4-F1
#
_cell.length_a   1.000
_cell.length_b   1.000
_cell.length_c   1.000
_cell.angle_alpha   90.00
_cell.angle_beta   90.00
_cell.angle_gamma   90.00
#
_symmetry.space_group_name_H-M   'P 1'
#
loop_
_entity.id
_entity.type
_entity.pdbx_description
1 polymer ?
#
loop_
_entity_poly.entity_id
_entity_poly.type
_entity_poly.pdbx_seq_one_letter_code
_entity_poly.pdbx_strand_id
1 'polypeptide(L)'
;MAEQHAHAHAHHHGEKHTHISRGTYYRVFAALMVLMVLTVAAWWVEKNLLEIPGWLAVTIAMSIAIAKTVLIVLYFMHVKISSRMTQVYAAGAFVWLIILFVITMGDYVARGWPPQAGPLP
;
A
#
# COMPACT_ATOMS: atom_id res chain seq x y z
N MET A 1 4.19 64.47 -17.52
CA MET A 1 2.79 64.01 -17.42
C MET A 1 2.41 63.41 -18.76
N ALA A 2 2.18 62.13 -18.97
CA ALA A 2 1.99 61.00 -18.07
C ALA A 2 2.66 59.77 -18.72
N GLU A 3 3.58 59.19 -17.99
CA GLU A 3 4.23 57.92 -18.28
C GLU A 3 3.36 56.84 -17.63
N GLN A 4 2.60 56.08 -18.42
CA GLN A 4 1.97 54.82 -17.97
C GLN A 4 1.34 54.09 -19.16
N HIS A 5 2.18 53.64 -20.08
CA HIS A 5 1.83 52.49 -20.91
C HIS A 5 1.85 51.26 -20.00
N ALA A 6 0.66 50.93 -19.51
CA ALA A 6 0.32 49.64 -18.96
C ALA A 6 0.63 48.52 -19.98
N HIS A 7 0.83 47.32 -19.46
CA HIS A 7 1.00 46.04 -20.16
C HIS A 7 2.44 45.64 -20.53
N ALA A 8 3.17 45.11 -19.53
CA ALA A 8 4.08 43.97 -19.73
C ALA A 8 4.55 43.36 -18.40
N HIS A 9 3.64 43.05 -17.47
CA HIS A 9 3.95 42.05 -16.44
C HIS A 9 3.44 40.69 -16.93
N ALA A 10 4.18 40.12 -17.89
CA ALA A 10 4.10 38.70 -18.18
C ALA A 10 4.59 37.96 -16.93
N HIS A 11 3.64 37.53 -16.10
CA HIS A 11 3.90 36.59 -15.03
C HIS A 11 4.45 35.30 -15.66
N HIS A 12 5.77 35.19 -15.70
CA HIS A 12 6.47 33.93 -15.85
C HIS A 12 6.08 33.04 -14.66
N HIS A 13 4.96 32.33 -14.79
CA HIS A 13 4.69 31.14 -14.01
C HIS A 13 5.73 30.10 -14.41
N GLY A 14 6.91 30.19 -13.78
CA GLY A 14 7.85 29.10 -13.73
C GLY A 14 7.15 27.95 -13.01
N GLU A 15 6.45 27.12 -13.78
CA GLU A 15 6.13 25.76 -13.40
C GLU A 15 7.46 25.10 -13.04
N LYS A 16 7.78 25.08 -11.74
CA LYS A 16 8.87 24.29 -11.20
C LYS A 16 8.47 22.83 -11.40
N HIS A 17 8.73 22.29 -12.60
CA HIS A 17 8.63 20.88 -12.89
C HIS A 17 9.50 20.16 -11.85
N THR A 18 8.83 19.64 -10.82
CA THR A 18 9.46 18.98 -9.70
C THR A 18 9.82 17.58 -10.18
N HIS A 19 10.91 17.48 -10.93
CA HIS A 19 11.45 16.19 -11.35
C HIS A 19 11.96 15.47 -10.10
N ILE A 20 11.16 14.52 -9.62
CA ILE A 20 11.57 13.60 -8.56
C ILE A 20 12.85 12.91 -9.04
N SER A 21 13.91 13.02 -8.23
CA SER A 21 15.22 12.42 -8.52
C SER A 21 15.07 10.94 -8.84
N ARG A 22 15.48 10.53 -10.04
CA ARG A 22 15.52 9.14 -10.52
C ARG A 22 16.21 8.20 -9.51
N GLY A 23 17.16 8.72 -8.72
CA GLY A 23 17.90 7.96 -7.71
C GLY A 23 17.04 7.39 -6.59
N THR A 24 15.93 8.03 -6.21
CA THR A 24 15.03 7.50 -5.17
C THR A 24 14.34 6.21 -5.64
N TYR A 25 13.92 6.15 -6.91
CA TYR A 25 13.30 4.94 -7.47
C TYR A 25 14.26 3.76 -7.51
N TYR A 26 15.52 3.97 -7.88
CA TYR A 26 16.52 2.89 -7.89
C TYR A 26 16.83 2.35 -6.49
N ARG A 27 16.87 3.21 -5.46
CA ARG A 27 17.05 2.75 -4.06
C ARG A 27 15.86 1.91 -3.57
N VAL A 28 14.64 2.34 -3.88
CA VAL A 28 13.43 1.58 -3.51
C VAL A 28 13.36 0.28 -4.30
N PHE A 29 13.69 0.30 -5.59
CA PHE A 29 13.78 -0.90 -6.41
C PHE A 29 14.77 -1.92 -5.82
N ALA A 30 15.96 -1.48 -5.42
CA ALA A 30 16.93 -2.35 -4.75
C ALA A 30 16.37 -2.93 -3.44
N ALA A 31 15.71 -2.11 -2.61
CA ALA A 31 15.06 -2.59 -1.39
C ALA A 31 13.97 -3.64 -1.68
N LEU A 32 13.16 -3.45 -2.73
CA LEU A 32 12.15 -4.42 -3.15
C LEU A 32 12.76 -5.73 -3.67
N MET A 33 13.89 -5.65 -4.36
CA MET A 33 14.63 -6.84 -4.80
C MET A 33 15.17 -7.63 -3.61
N VAL A 34 15.71 -6.94 -2.60
CA VAL A 34 16.14 -7.58 -1.34
C VAL A 34 14.97 -8.26 -0.64
N LEU A 35 13.84 -7.56 -0.47
CA LEU A 35 12.62 -8.12 0.12
C LEU A 35 12.12 -9.35 -0.66
N MET A 36 12.21 -9.35 -2.00
CA MET A 36 11.88 -10.51 -2.83
C MET A 36 12.81 -11.69 -2.56
N VAL A 37 14.13 -11.45 -2.56
CA VAL A 37 15.10 -12.51 -2.26
C VAL A 37 14.87 -13.07 -0.86
N LEU A 38 14.55 -12.22 0.12
CA LEU A 38 14.19 -12.66 1.47
C LEU A 38 12.94 -13.55 1.50
N THR A 39 11.90 -13.25 0.71
CA THR A 39 10.72 -14.14 0.64
C THR A 39 11.06 -15.51 0.06
N VAL A 40 11.89 -15.56 -0.99
CA VAL A 40 12.32 -16.83 -1.61
C VAL A 40 13.22 -17.61 -0.65
N ALA A 41 14.14 -16.93 0.03
CA ALA A 41 15.01 -17.53 1.01
C ALA A 41 14.22 -18.09 2.21
N ALA A 42 13.24 -17.35 2.72
CA ALA A 42 12.36 -17.81 3.80
C ALA A 42 11.63 -19.11 3.41
N TRP A 43 11.07 -19.16 2.19
CA TRP A 43 10.44 -20.37 1.66
C TRP A 43 11.44 -21.54 1.50
N TRP A 44 12.64 -21.27 1.02
CA TRP A 44 13.66 -22.30 0.82
C TRP A 44 14.15 -22.89 2.15
N VAL A 45 14.32 -22.05 3.18
CA VAL A 45 14.71 -22.47 4.53
C VAL A 45 13.63 -23.33 5.19
N GLU A 46 12.35 -22.92 5.08
CA GLU A 46 11.21 -23.69 5.58
C GLU A 46 11.11 -25.06 4.91
N LYS A 47 11.34 -25.14 3.58
CA LYS A 47 11.21 -26.40 2.83
C LYS A 47 12.37 -27.37 2.99
N ASN A 48 13.61 -26.87 3.12
CA ASN A 48 14.81 -27.69 2.97
C ASN A 48 15.72 -27.77 4.19
N LEU A 49 15.66 -26.81 5.13
CA LEU A 49 16.71 -26.66 6.15
C LEU A 49 16.22 -26.74 7.59
N LEU A 50 15.01 -26.26 7.89
CA LEU A 50 14.43 -26.30 9.23
C LEU A 50 12.93 -26.64 9.14
N GLU A 51 12.45 -27.62 9.90
CA GLU A 51 11.02 -27.84 10.11
C GLU A 51 10.48 -26.74 11.04
N ILE A 52 10.24 -25.57 10.44
CA ILE A 52 9.60 -24.44 11.13
C ILE A 52 8.11 -24.78 11.26
N PRO A 53 7.49 -24.58 12.44
CA PRO A 53 6.06 -24.74 12.56
C PRO A 53 5.33 -23.74 11.65
N GLY A 54 4.39 -24.23 10.83
CA GLY A 54 3.83 -23.47 9.70
C GLY A 54 3.21 -22.11 10.05
N TRP A 55 2.71 -21.93 11.29
CA TRP A 55 2.19 -20.63 11.74
C TRP A 55 3.28 -19.55 11.80
N LEU A 56 4.51 -19.91 12.19
CA LEU A 56 5.62 -18.98 12.26
C LEU A 56 6.11 -18.60 10.86
N ALA A 57 6.17 -19.57 9.95
CA ALA A 57 6.52 -19.33 8.55
C ALA A 57 5.52 -18.40 7.85
N VAL A 58 4.21 -18.64 8.03
CA VAL A 58 3.14 -17.76 7.54
C VAL A 58 3.27 -16.35 8.11
N THR A 59 3.54 -16.22 9.41
CA THR A 59 3.73 -14.90 10.06
C THR A 59 4.91 -14.14 9.45
N ILE A 60 6.05 -14.82 9.24
CA ILE A 60 7.23 -14.21 8.60
C ILE A 60 6.90 -13.79 7.17
N ALA A 61 6.29 -14.67 6.37
CA ALA A 61 5.91 -14.37 4.99
C ALA A 61 4.95 -13.17 4.90
N MET A 62 3.95 -13.10 5.78
CA MET A 62 3.01 -11.98 5.86
C MET A 62 3.69 -10.67 6.25
N SER A 63 4.61 -10.70 7.22
CA SER A 63 5.37 -9.50 7.62
C SER A 63 6.19 -8.92 6.48
N ILE A 64 6.85 -9.78 5.69
CA ILE A 64 7.65 -9.36 4.52
C ILE A 64 6.73 -8.82 3.41
N ALA A 65 5.58 -9.47 3.19
CA ALA A 65 4.60 -9.02 2.21
C ALA A 65 4.03 -7.64 2.54
N ILE A 66 3.71 -7.37 3.82
CA ILE A 66 3.24 -6.06 4.28
C ILE A 66 4.33 -5.01 4.06
N ALA A 67 5.57 -5.27 4.48
CA ALA A 67 6.69 -4.33 4.29
C ALA A 67 6.91 -3.98 2.81
N LYS A 68 6.83 -4.98 1.93
CA LYS A 68 6.92 -4.80 0.47
C LYS A 68 5.80 -3.90 -0.05
N THR A 69 4.57 -4.15 0.39
CA THR A 69 3.38 -3.40 -0.05
C THR A 69 3.45 -1.94 0.38
N VAL A 70 3.88 -1.67 1.61
CA VAL A 70 4.07 -0.30 2.12
C VAL A 70 5.09 0.47 1.29
N LEU A 71 6.23 -0.14 0.94
CA LEU A 71 7.23 0.50 0.08
C LEU A 71 6.66 0.82 -1.31
N ILE A 72 5.89 -0.09 -1.90
CA ILE A 72 5.27 0.10 -3.22
C ILE A 72 4.28 1.27 -3.19
N VAL A 73 3.38 1.30 -2.20
CA VAL A 73 2.35 2.35 -2.09
C VAL A 73 3.00 3.73 -1.89
N LEU A 74 3.99 3.84 -1.02
CA LEU A 74 4.61 5.14 -0.72
C LEU A 74 5.41 5.72 -1.90
N TYR A 75 6.13 4.88 -2.63
CA TYR A 75 7.10 5.32 -3.63
C TYR A 75 6.68 5.07 -5.08
N PHE A 76 6.11 3.91 -5.41
CA PHE A 76 5.70 3.60 -6.79
C PHE A 76 4.31 4.12 -7.12
N MET A 77 3.39 4.15 -6.16
CA MET A 77 2.07 4.79 -6.34
C MET A 77 2.12 6.30 -6.06
N HIS A 78 3.31 6.86 -5.84
CA HIS A 78 3.58 8.28 -5.53
C HIS A 78 2.70 8.87 -4.43
N VAL A 79 2.14 8.05 -3.52
CA VAL A 79 1.25 8.53 -2.46
C VAL A 79 1.97 9.54 -1.56
N LYS A 80 3.27 9.37 -1.32
CA LYS A 80 4.05 10.32 -0.52
C LYS A 80 4.27 11.68 -1.20
N ILE A 81 4.32 11.73 -2.54
CA ILE A 81 4.60 12.96 -3.30
C ILE A 81 3.30 13.62 -3.79
N SER A 82 2.19 12.89 -3.82
CA SER A 82 0.91 13.40 -4.29
C SER A 82 0.29 14.44 -3.35
N SER A 83 -0.73 15.13 -3.87
CA SER A 83 -1.49 16.11 -3.10
C SER A 83 -2.13 15.49 -1.85
N ARG A 84 -2.39 16.31 -0.82
CA ARG A 84 -3.09 15.85 0.40
C ARG A 84 -4.47 15.26 0.09
N MET A 85 -5.13 15.77 -0.94
CA MET A 85 -6.40 15.24 -1.43
C MET A 85 -6.25 13.79 -1.90
N THR A 86 -5.24 13.50 -2.72
CA THR A 86 -4.94 12.13 -3.20
C THR A 86 -4.62 11.17 -2.06
N GLN A 87 -3.90 11.63 -1.03
CA GLN A 87 -3.59 10.82 0.15
C GLN A 87 -4.84 10.43 0.95
N VAL A 88 -5.79 11.36 1.10
CA VAL A 88 -7.07 11.09 1.78
C VAL A 88 -7.89 10.06 1.02
N TYR A 89 -7.98 10.17 -0.31
CA TYR A 89 -8.66 9.16 -1.13
C TYR A 89 -7.99 7.79 -1.05
N ALA A 90 -6.65 7.73 -1.05
CA ALA A 90 -5.92 6.47 -0.92
C ALA A 90 -6.17 5.80 0.45
N ALA A 91 -6.16 6.58 1.53
CA ALA A 91 -6.50 6.09 2.86
C ALA A 91 -7.97 5.64 2.94
N GLY A 92 -8.88 6.43 2.37
CA GLY A 92 -10.31 6.10 2.30
C GLY A 92 -10.58 4.81 1.54
N ALA A 93 -9.87 4.56 0.43
CA ALA A 93 -9.96 3.31 -0.32
C ALA A 93 -9.49 2.10 0.50
N PHE A 94 -8.45 2.25 1.32
CA PHE A 94 -7.99 1.19 2.23
C PHE A 94 -9.00 0.93 3.37
N VAL A 95 -9.56 1.98 3.96
CA VAL A 95 -10.62 1.84 4.98
C VAL A 95 -11.83 1.13 4.39
N TRP A 96 -12.25 1.54 3.20
CA TRP A 96 -13.36 0.91 2.48
C TRP A 96 -13.07 -0.58 2.16
N LEU A 97 -11.85 -0.90 1.71
CA LEU A 97 -11.43 -2.28 1.47
C LEU A 97 -11.50 -3.13 2.74
N ILE A 98 -11.06 -2.60 3.88
CA ILE A 98 -11.13 -3.30 5.17
C ILE A 98 -12.58 -3.59 5.54
N ILE A 99 -13.49 -2.62 5.38
CA ILE A 99 -14.92 -2.80 5.63
C ILE A 99 -15.48 -3.94 4.76
N LEU A 100 -15.18 -3.95 3.46
CA LEU A 100 -15.62 -5.02 2.56
C LEU A 100 -15.09 -6.39 2.99
N PHE A 101 -13.82 -6.46 3.41
CA PHE A 101 -13.21 -7.71 3.87
C PHE A 101 -13.89 -8.25 5.13
N VAL A 102 -14.13 -7.38 6.11
CA VAL A 102 -14.80 -7.74 7.37
C VAL A 102 -16.22 -8.22 7.12
N ILE A 103 -17.00 -7.49 6.30
CA ILE A 103 -18.38 -7.88 5.98
C ILE A 103 -18.41 -9.21 5.23
N THR A 104 -17.53 -9.38 4.24
CA THR A 104 -17.49 -10.59 3.41
C THR A 104 -17.10 -11.81 4.23
N MET A 105 -16.02 -11.73 5.03
CA MET A 105 -15.62 -12.81 5.91
C MET A 105 -16.67 -13.09 6.99
N GLY A 106 -17.33 -12.04 7.51
CA GLY A 106 -18.45 -12.15 8.44
C GLY A 106 -19.63 -12.93 7.84
N ASP A 107 -19.99 -12.67 6.58
CA ASP A 107 -21.03 -13.42 5.87
C ASP A 107 -20.64 -14.90 5.72
N TYR A 108 -19.40 -15.19 5.33
CA TYR A 108 -18.92 -16.58 5.26
C TYR A 108 -19.01 -17.31 6.60
N VAL A 109 -18.66 -16.65 7.71
CA VAL A 109 -18.77 -17.23 9.05
C VAL A 109 -20.23 -17.42 9.46
N ALA A 110 -21.10 -16.45 9.18
CA ALA A 110 -22.52 -16.49 9.54
C ALA A 110 -23.29 -17.61 8.83
N ARG A 111 -22.88 -18.03 7.61
CA ARG A 111 -23.47 -19.16 6.90
C ARG A 111 -23.31 -20.51 7.59
N GLY A 112 -22.31 -20.65 8.47
CA GLY A 112 -22.11 -21.85 9.28
C GLY A 112 -22.91 -21.85 10.59
N TRP A 113 -23.67 -20.79 10.88
CA TRP A 113 -24.40 -20.65 12.14
C TRP A 113 -25.63 -21.57 12.17
N PRO A 114 -25.75 -22.46 13.19
CA PRO A 114 -26.88 -23.38 13.27
C PRO A 114 -28.20 -22.61 13.45
N PRO A 115 -29.32 -23.07 12.86
CA PRO A 115 -30.62 -22.46 13.07
C PRO A 115 -30.94 -22.37 14.56
N GLN A 116 -31.55 -21.26 15.01
CA GLN A 116 -32.06 -21.21 16.36
C GLN A 116 -33.13 -22.32 16.51
N ALA A 117 -32.95 -23.22 17.48
CA ALA A 117 -33.95 -24.24 17.78
C ALA A 117 -35.25 -23.52 18.18
N GLY A 118 -36.27 -23.62 17.31
CA GLY A 118 -37.59 -23.07 17.60
C GLY A 118 -38.20 -23.75 18.82
N PRO A 119 -39.17 -23.10 19.51
CA PRO A 119 -39.88 -23.73 20.62
C PRO A 119 -40.42 -25.09 20.18
N LEU A 120 -40.02 -26.15 20.88
CA LEU A 120 -40.50 -27.51 20.66
C LEU A 120 -42.03 -27.54 20.91
N PRO A 121 -42.80 -28.36 20.14
CA PRO A 121 -44.22 -28.56 20.41
C PRO A 121 -44.48 -29.22 21.76
#